data_AF-A0A6L9QI16-F1
#
_entry.id   AF-A0A6L9QI16-F1
#
_cell.length_a   1.000
_cell.length_b   1.000
_cell.length_c   1.000
_cell.angle_alpha   90.00
_cell.angle_beta   90.00
_cell.angle_gamma   90.00
#
_symmetry.space_group_name_H-M   'P 1'
#
loop_
_entity.id
_entity.type
_entity.pdbx_description
1 polymer ?
#
loop_
_entity_poly.entity_id
_entity_poly.type
_entity_poly.pdbx_seq_one_letter_code
_entity_poly.pdbx_strand_id
1 'polypeptide(L)'
;MSENGSLNPVEQNDLLQQITLLLTHTLPPGWGECTVVHRSLGRHTETLGQLSLVTGPGLPAPFDVPAALGELFERLRAGMYAPGLGTWFTATFTLTFPFSYDVRYDRDGEPRWQAAPPPDAAEAELRRFPRDAEHVPAWLAAPPAQGMRIARPFDGTAPDGRPEVRRPDVPGAEREAMVRYLEQAPIVLAARSYDSDALDPGHARNVPLTYHTDGTWIWPGAVGYYLRAHGVPPEPELAAHIRRTGFAVPDVADGVRSAAVAAITGSESS
;
A
#
# COMPACT_ATOMS: atom_id res chain seq x y z
N MET A 1 -17.30 8.98 37.80
CA MET A 1 -16.51 7.75 37.94
C MET A 1 -16.67 7.02 36.63
N SER A 2 -15.85 7.39 35.66
CA SER A 2 -16.00 6.98 34.26
C SER A 2 -15.34 5.62 34.08
N GLU A 3 -16.13 4.59 33.75
CA GLU A 3 -15.59 3.32 33.25
C GLU A 3 -14.95 3.59 31.89
N ASN A 4 -13.64 3.82 31.91
CA ASN A 4 -12.80 4.18 30.77
C ASN A 4 -12.80 3.08 29.70
N GLY A 5 -13.39 3.36 28.54
CA GLY A 5 -13.11 2.59 27.32
C GLY A 5 -14.03 2.88 26.14
N SER A 6 -15.34 3.04 26.39
CA SER A 6 -16.34 3.25 25.33
C SER A 6 -17.00 4.61 25.46
N LEU A 7 -17.17 5.32 24.33
CA LEU A 7 -17.96 6.55 24.28
C LEU A 7 -19.42 6.21 24.49
N ASN A 8 -20.10 6.98 25.34
CA ASN A 8 -21.55 6.90 25.42
C ASN A 8 -22.20 7.57 24.17
N PRO A 9 -23.51 7.35 23.92
CA PRO A 9 -24.18 7.91 22.74
C PRO A 9 -24.12 9.45 22.64
N VAL A 10 -24.05 10.16 23.76
CA VAL A 10 -23.94 11.63 23.79
C VAL A 10 -22.55 12.06 23.33
N GLU A 11 -21.49 11.45 23.88
CA GLU A 11 -20.11 11.77 23.49
C GLU A 11 -19.82 11.38 22.03
N GLN A 12 -20.43 10.29 21.55
CA GLN A 12 -20.38 9.90 20.15
C GLN A 12 -21.05 10.96 19.27
N ASN A 13 -22.25 11.42 19.64
CA ASN A 13 -22.93 12.48 18.91
C ASN A 13 -22.13 13.79 18.92
N ASP A 14 -21.50 14.16 20.05
CA ASP A 14 -20.66 15.35 20.15
C ASP A 14 -19.46 15.32 19.19
N LEU A 15 -18.85 14.16 18.97
CA LEU A 15 -17.80 13.99 17.96
C LEU A 15 -18.34 14.14 16.54
N LEU A 16 -19.51 13.58 16.24
CA LEU A 16 -20.15 13.73 14.93
C LEU A 16 -20.55 15.20 14.66
N GLN A 17 -20.96 15.94 15.68
CA GLN A 17 -21.22 17.38 15.58
C GLN A 17 -19.93 18.18 15.35
N GLN A 18 -18.83 17.83 16.02
CA GLN A 18 -17.51 18.44 15.77
C GLN A 18 -17.03 18.18 14.34
N ILE A 19 -17.21 16.96 13.82
CA ILE A 19 -16.92 16.59 12.43
C ILE A 19 -17.76 17.46 11.48
N THR A 20 -19.06 17.56 11.72
CA THR A 20 -19.98 18.36 10.90
C THR A 20 -19.61 19.84 10.89
N LEU A 21 -19.28 20.40 12.05
CA LEU A 21 -18.87 21.79 12.19
C LEU A 21 -17.56 22.07 11.44
N LEU A 22 -16.56 21.20 11.61
CA LEU A 22 -15.27 21.34 10.93
C LEU A 22 -15.43 21.29 9.40
N LEU A 23 -16.24 20.35 8.90
CA LEU A 23 -16.54 20.26 7.46
C LEU A 23 -17.26 21.52 6.97
N THR A 24 -18.26 22.01 7.70
CA THR A 24 -19.00 23.23 7.33
C THR A 24 -18.09 24.45 7.19
N HIS A 25 -17.04 24.56 8.02
CA HIS A 25 -16.05 25.64 7.93
C HIS A 25 -15.00 25.45 6.83
N THR A 26 -14.81 24.21 6.37
CA THR A 26 -13.81 23.86 5.36
C THR A 26 -14.38 23.92 3.94
N LEU A 27 -15.65 23.54 3.78
CA LEU A 27 -16.27 23.39 2.47
C LEU A 27 -16.46 24.75 1.77
N PRO A 28 -16.15 24.83 0.46
CA PRO A 28 -16.25 26.06 -0.29
C PRO A 28 -17.72 26.48 -0.50
N PRO A 29 -18.00 27.77 -0.76
CA PRO A 29 -19.34 28.22 -1.12
C PRO A 29 -19.93 27.44 -2.28
N GLY A 30 -21.23 27.12 -2.20
CA GLY A 30 -21.95 26.41 -3.27
C GLY A 30 -21.77 24.89 -3.26
N TRP A 31 -21.20 24.30 -2.20
CA TRP A 31 -21.23 22.85 -1.99
C TRP A 31 -22.66 22.33 -1.81
N GLY A 32 -22.95 21.16 -2.36
CA GLY A 32 -24.23 20.46 -2.22
C GLY A 32 -24.12 19.17 -1.41
N GLU A 33 -23.08 18.39 -1.66
CA GLU A 33 -22.78 17.16 -0.91
C GLU A 33 -21.26 17.00 -0.73
N CYS A 34 -20.86 16.49 0.43
CA CYS A 34 -19.48 16.14 0.75
C CYS A 34 -19.46 14.72 1.31
N THR A 35 -18.55 13.88 0.83
CA THR A 35 -18.30 12.54 1.37
C THR A 35 -16.86 12.48 1.86
N VAL A 36 -16.69 12.08 3.12
CA VAL A 36 -15.39 11.78 3.72
C VAL A 36 -15.31 10.30 4.04
N VAL A 37 -14.25 9.66 3.57
CA VAL A 37 -13.91 8.29 3.90
C VAL A 37 -12.66 8.30 4.77
N HIS A 38 -12.81 7.83 6.00
CA HIS A 38 -11.70 7.63 6.92
C HIS A 38 -11.43 6.13 7.08
N ARG A 39 -10.16 5.74 6.94
CA ARG A 39 -9.69 4.35 7.06
C ARG A 39 -8.57 4.28 8.07
N SER A 40 -8.58 3.23 8.89
CA SER A 40 -7.62 3.08 9.98
C SER A 40 -7.28 1.61 10.26
N LEU A 41 -5.99 1.30 10.30
CA LEU A 41 -5.44 -0.01 10.68
C LEU A 41 -4.14 0.17 11.46
N GLY A 42 -4.17 -0.14 12.76
CA GLY A 42 -3.02 0.04 13.63
C GLY A 42 -2.62 1.51 13.74
N ARG A 43 -1.49 1.89 13.12
CA ARG A 43 -1.01 3.28 13.03
C ARG A 43 -1.20 3.91 11.65
N HIS A 44 -1.65 3.12 10.67
CA HIS A 44 -1.87 3.59 9.31
C HIS A 44 -3.27 4.18 9.18
N THR A 45 -3.36 5.42 8.73
CA THR A 45 -4.64 6.14 8.61
C THR A 45 -4.69 6.92 7.30
N GLU A 46 -5.86 6.94 6.66
CA GLU A 46 -6.14 7.74 5.48
C GLU A 46 -7.48 8.46 5.66
N THR A 47 -7.53 9.77 5.40
CA THR A 47 -8.79 10.53 5.40
C THR A 47 -8.95 11.24 4.07
N LEU A 48 -9.93 10.84 3.29
CA LEU A 48 -10.14 11.31 1.92
C LEU A 48 -11.50 11.97 1.78
N GLY A 49 -11.52 13.13 1.15
CA GLY A 49 -12.74 13.93 0.97
C GLY A 49 -13.04 14.15 -0.50
N GLN A 50 -14.31 13.99 -0.88
CA GLN A 50 -14.84 14.42 -2.17
C GLN A 50 -16.06 15.29 -1.96
N LEU A 51 -16.30 16.25 -2.86
CA LEU A 51 -17.48 17.11 -2.82
C LEU A 51 -18.09 17.32 -4.21
N SER A 52 -19.39 17.62 -4.21
CA SER A 52 -20.17 18.03 -5.38
C SER A 52 -20.77 19.42 -5.13
N LEU A 53 -20.77 20.29 -6.14
CA LEU A 53 -21.35 21.64 -6.07
C LEU A 53 -22.83 21.64 -6.50
N VAL A 54 -23.64 22.53 -5.93
CA VAL A 54 -25.09 22.65 -6.20
C VAL A 54 -25.38 22.98 -7.68
N THR A 55 -24.56 23.81 -8.31
CA THR A 55 -24.80 24.36 -9.66
C THR A 55 -23.92 23.76 -10.76
N GLY A 56 -23.22 22.64 -10.49
CA GLY A 56 -22.29 22.05 -11.44
C GLY A 56 -22.74 20.67 -11.93
N PRO A 57 -22.62 20.34 -13.23
CA PRO A 57 -22.71 18.95 -13.72
C PRO A 57 -21.46 18.12 -13.36
N GLY A 58 -20.76 18.49 -12.29
CA GLY A 58 -19.42 18.02 -11.97
C GLY A 58 -19.46 16.65 -11.32
N LEU A 59 -18.62 15.73 -11.81
CA LEU A 59 -18.19 14.58 -11.03
C LEU A 59 -17.65 15.05 -9.67
N PRO A 60 -17.82 14.27 -8.59
CA PRO A 60 -17.26 14.61 -7.29
C PRO A 60 -15.76 14.91 -7.39
N ALA A 61 -15.35 16.06 -6.87
CA ALA A 61 -13.96 16.50 -6.90
C ALA A 61 -13.32 16.31 -5.52
N PRO A 62 -12.03 15.91 -5.44
CA PRO A 62 -11.32 15.88 -4.17
C PRO A 62 -11.17 17.28 -3.59
N PHE A 63 -11.09 17.38 -2.26
CA PHE A 63 -10.75 18.61 -1.57
C PHE A 63 -9.69 18.35 -0.49
N ASP A 64 -9.01 19.42 -0.08
CA ASP A 64 -8.01 19.35 0.98
C ASP A 64 -8.67 19.10 2.33
N VAL A 65 -8.52 17.88 2.84
CA VAL A 65 -9.10 17.47 4.13
C VAL A 65 -8.20 17.98 5.27
N PRO A 66 -8.74 18.74 6.24
CA PRO A 66 -7.98 19.17 7.40
C PRO A 66 -7.54 17.97 8.24
N ALA A 67 -6.28 17.94 8.69
CA ALA A 67 -5.74 16.85 9.53
C ALA A 67 -6.57 16.61 10.80
N ALA A 68 -7.12 17.68 11.39
CA ALA A 68 -8.01 17.61 12.56
C ALA A 68 -9.26 16.73 12.34
N LEU A 69 -9.69 16.54 11.09
CA LEU A 69 -10.80 15.65 10.77
C LEU A 69 -10.44 14.19 11.03
N GLY A 70 -9.23 13.78 10.66
CA GLY A 70 -8.71 12.44 10.95
C GLY A 70 -8.60 12.18 12.45
N GLU A 71 -8.16 13.18 13.23
CA GLU A 71 -8.09 13.08 14.69
C GLU A 71 -9.47 12.86 15.34
N LEU A 72 -10.50 13.53 14.83
CA LEU A 72 -11.88 13.35 15.31
C LEU A 72 -12.40 11.94 15.00
N PHE A 73 -12.12 11.42 13.80
CA PHE A 73 -12.48 10.04 13.44
C PHE A 73 -11.72 9.01 14.29
N GLU A 74 -10.44 9.23 14.59
CA GLU A 74 -9.67 8.33 15.46
C GLU A 74 -10.20 8.32 16.91
N ARG A 75 -10.61 9.49 17.43
CA ARG A 75 -11.29 9.58 18.74
C ARG A 75 -12.62 8.82 18.73
N LEU A 76 -13.40 8.99 17.67
CA LEU A 76 -14.68 8.29 17.48
C LEU A 76 -14.46 6.77 17.39
N ARG A 77 -13.47 6.35 16.60
CA ARG A 77 -13.07 4.95 16.42
C ARG A 77 -12.67 4.29 17.73
N ALA A 78 -11.80 4.95 18.50
CA ALA A 78 -11.33 4.45 19.78
C ALA A 78 -12.48 4.28 20.77
N GLY A 79 -13.41 5.22 20.80
CA GLY A 79 -14.57 5.15 21.67
C GLY A 79 -15.68 4.19 21.24
N MET A 80 -15.71 3.81 19.96
CA MET A 80 -16.63 2.78 19.45
C MET A 80 -16.07 1.36 19.56
N TYR A 81 -14.92 1.19 20.22
CA TYR A 81 -14.38 -0.12 20.54
C TYR A 81 -15.28 -0.86 21.53
N ALA A 82 -15.60 -2.11 21.19
CA ALA A 82 -16.26 -3.05 22.06
C ALA A 82 -15.35 -4.26 22.31
N PRO A 83 -15.09 -4.65 23.58
CA PRO A 83 -14.28 -5.82 23.89
C PRO A 83 -14.75 -7.08 23.17
N GLY A 84 -13.82 -7.84 22.57
CA GLY A 84 -14.10 -9.07 21.83
C GLY A 84 -14.69 -8.86 20.42
N LEU A 85 -15.30 -7.71 20.15
CA LEU A 85 -15.80 -7.35 18.82
C LEU A 85 -14.82 -6.46 18.03
N GLY A 86 -14.04 -5.64 18.72
CA GLY A 86 -13.17 -4.64 18.11
C GLY A 86 -13.89 -3.34 17.77
N THR A 87 -13.40 -2.63 16.76
CA THR A 87 -13.98 -1.38 16.23
C THR A 87 -14.10 -1.45 14.70
N TRP A 88 -14.44 -0.35 14.04
CA TRP A 88 -14.52 -0.29 12.57
C TRP A 88 -13.18 0.02 11.92
N PHE A 89 -13.03 -0.35 10.64
CA PHE A 89 -11.84 -0.08 9.82
C PHE A 89 -12.07 1.06 8.83
N THR A 90 -13.32 1.23 8.38
CA THR A 90 -13.71 2.33 7.49
C THR A 90 -14.93 3.04 8.05
N ALA A 91 -14.88 4.37 8.10
CA ALA A 91 -16.04 5.23 8.33
C ALA A 91 -16.28 6.07 7.06
N THR A 92 -17.51 6.05 6.55
CA THR A 92 -17.96 6.92 5.46
C THR A 92 -18.95 7.93 6.03
N PHE A 93 -18.59 9.20 6.01
CA PHE A 93 -19.41 10.31 6.50
C PHE A 93 -19.87 11.13 5.31
N THR A 94 -21.19 11.26 5.14
CA THR A 94 -21.79 12.06 4.07
C THR A 94 -22.49 13.25 4.68
N LEU A 95 -22.13 14.45 4.27
CA LEU A 95 -22.76 15.71 4.65
C LEU A 95 -23.48 16.30 3.43
N THR A 96 -24.77 16.56 3.56
CA THR A 96 -25.63 17.12 2.51
C THR A 96 -26.16 18.47 2.96
N PHE A 97 -26.08 19.46 2.07
CA PHE A 97 -26.59 20.80 2.32
C PHE A 97 -28.13 20.77 2.54
N PRO A 98 -28.71 21.50 3.50
CA PRO A 98 -28.03 22.47 4.36
C PRO A 98 -27.18 21.85 5.47
N PHE A 99 -27.67 20.88 6.26
CA PHE A 99 -26.90 20.32 7.40
C PHE A 99 -27.31 18.89 7.79
N SER A 100 -27.77 18.06 6.86
CA SER A 100 -28.06 16.65 7.16
C SER A 100 -26.83 15.80 6.95
N TYR A 101 -26.56 14.84 7.84
CA TYR A 101 -25.47 13.90 7.65
C TYR A 101 -25.92 12.44 7.84
N ASP A 102 -25.17 11.55 7.19
CA ASP A 102 -25.22 10.10 7.39
C ASP A 102 -23.81 9.58 7.68
N VAL A 103 -23.69 8.56 8.52
CA VAL A 103 -22.41 7.92 8.81
C VAL A 103 -22.54 6.41 8.79
N ARG A 104 -21.66 5.76 8.04
CA ARG A 104 -21.61 4.30 7.88
C ARG A 104 -20.26 3.78 8.35
N TYR A 105 -20.29 2.66 9.06
CA TYR A 105 -19.09 2.01 9.57
C TYR A 105 -18.97 0.60 9.01
N ASP A 106 -17.79 0.25 8.52
CA ASP A 106 -17.44 -1.09 8.09
C ASP A 106 -16.42 -1.70 9.06
N ARG A 107 -16.77 -2.84 9.67
CA ARG A 107 -15.94 -3.57 10.64
C ARG A 107 -15.30 -4.82 10.06
N ASP A 108 -15.70 -5.20 8.85
CA ASP A 108 -15.43 -6.53 8.29
C ASP A 108 -14.72 -6.46 6.95
N GLY A 109 -15.00 -5.43 6.15
CA GLY A 109 -14.37 -5.21 4.84
C GLY A 109 -12.91 -4.76 4.96
N GLU A 110 -12.06 -5.32 4.10
CA GLU A 110 -10.68 -4.84 3.94
C GLU A 110 -10.69 -3.42 3.36
N PRO A 111 -10.07 -2.43 4.03
CA PRO A 111 -10.04 -1.07 3.51
C PRO A 111 -9.26 -0.99 2.19
N ARG A 112 -9.78 -0.22 1.24
CA ARG A 112 -9.11 0.02 -0.04
C ARG A 112 -8.07 1.14 0.08
N TRP A 113 -6.86 0.81 0.48
CA TRP A 113 -5.80 1.79 0.71
C TRP A 113 -5.31 2.51 -0.55
N GLN A 114 -4.92 3.78 -0.43
CA GLN A 114 -4.11 4.46 -1.45
C GLN A 114 -2.64 4.07 -1.31
N ALA A 115 -2.14 3.99 -0.08
CA ALA A 115 -0.81 3.51 0.25
C ALA A 115 -0.92 2.26 1.14
N ALA A 116 -0.18 1.20 0.80
CA ALA A 116 -0.25 -0.04 1.56
C ALA A 116 0.13 0.17 3.03
N PRO A 117 -0.63 -0.40 3.99
CA PRO A 117 -0.29 -0.29 5.41
C PRO A 117 1.05 -1.01 5.69
N PRO A 118 1.78 -0.60 6.75
CA PRO A 118 3.02 -1.26 7.13
C PRO A 118 2.76 -2.71 7.55
N PRO A 119 3.76 -3.62 7.42
CA PRO A 119 3.56 -5.05 7.68
C PRO A 119 3.12 -5.39 9.12
N ASP A 120 3.44 -4.54 10.10
CA ASP A 120 3.06 -4.72 11.50
C ASP A 120 1.67 -4.12 11.84
N ALA A 121 0.99 -3.48 10.88
CA ALA A 121 -0.27 -2.78 11.12
C ALA A 121 -1.37 -3.71 11.66
N ALA A 122 -1.50 -4.93 11.13
CA ALA A 122 -2.49 -5.90 11.57
C ALA A 122 -2.24 -6.38 13.01
N GLU A 123 -0.97 -6.63 13.37
CA GLU A 123 -0.61 -7.00 14.74
C GLU A 123 -0.84 -5.85 15.71
N ALA A 124 -0.42 -4.64 15.34
CA ALA A 124 -0.63 -3.43 16.13
C ALA A 124 -2.13 -3.13 16.34
N GLU A 125 -2.94 -3.37 15.32
CA GLU A 125 -4.40 -3.25 15.37
C GLU A 125 -4.99 -4.22 16.39
N LEU A 126 -4.71 -5.52 16.28
CA LEU A 126 -5.27 -6.53 17.21
C LEU A 126 -4.76 -6.35 18.64
N ARG A 127 -3.57 -5.78 18.81
CA ARG A 127 -3.04 -5.40 20.13
C ARG A 127 -3.81 -4.23 20.74
N ARG A 128 -4.21 -3.25 19.93
CA ARG A 128 -4.92 -2.03 20.37
C ARG A 128 -6.41 -2.26 20.54
N PHE A 129 -7.03 -3.00 19.62
CA PHE A 129 -8.45 -3.33 19.60
C PHE A 129 -8.63 -4.86 19.52
N PRO A 130 -8.42 -5.57 20.64
CA PRO A 130 -8.58 -7.02 20.69
C PRO A 130 -9.95 -7.50 20.20
N ARG A 131 -9.94 -8.58 19.44
CA ARG A 131 -11.12 -9.25 18.89
C ARG A 131 -11.08 -10.73 19.24
N ASP A 132 -12.24 -11.30 19.50
CA ASP A 132 -12.42 -12.74 19.55
C ASP A 132 -12.21 -13.31 18.14
N ALA A 133 -11.71 -14.54 18.06
CA ALA A 133 -11.34 -15.16 16.78
C ALA A 133 -12.47 -15.15 15.74
N GLU A 134 -13.73 -15.23 16.18
CA GLU A 134 -14.93 -15.18 15.33
C GLU A 134 -15.19 -13.79 14.71
N HIS A 135 -14.68 -12.73 15.34
CA HIS A 135 -14.81 -11.34 14.89
C HIS A 135 -13.55 -10.79 14.21
N VAL A 136 -12.52 -11.63 14.02
CA VAL A 136 -11.33 -11.27 13.23
C VAL A 136 -11.62 -11.58 11.76
N PRO A 137 -11.69 -10.57 10.87
CA PRO A 137 -11.89 -10.82 9.45
C PRO A 137 -10.75 -11.63 8.85
N ALA A 138 -11.05 -12.46 7.84
CA ALA A 138 -10.07 -13.34 7.21
C ALA A 138 -8.85 -12.59 6.64
N TRP A 139 -9.05 -11.40 6.08
CA TRP A 139 -7.95 -10.56 5.55
C TRP A 139 -7.04 -10.03 6.66
N LEU A 140 -7.54 -9.87 7.89
CA LEU A 140 -6.77 -9.39 9.04
C LEU A 140 -6.03 -10.54 9.74
N ALA A 141 -6.63 -11.73 9.75
CA ALA A 141 -6.00 -12.96 10.24
C ALA A 141 -4.96 -13.53 9.26
N ALA A 142 -5.03 -13.12 7.99
CA ALA A 142 -4.02 -13.50 7.01
C ALA A 142 -2.64 -13.03 7.51
N PRO A 143 -1.60 -13.86 7.38
CA PRO A 143 -0.24 -13.41 7.68
C PRO A 143 0.01 -12.14 6.86
N PRO A 144 0.68 -11.12 7.43
CA PRO A 144 0.93 -9.88 6.72
C PRO A 144 1.51 -10.23 5.35
N ALA A 145 0.90 -9.70 4.29
CA ALA A 145 1.52 -9.75 2.97
C ALA A 145 2.90 -9.13 3.18
N GLN A 146 3.93 -9.98 3.23
CA GLN A 146 5.30 -9.52 3.42
C GLN A 146 5.50 -8.46 2.35
N GLY A 147 5.74 -7.21 2.76
CA GLY A 147 5.91 -6.10 1.84
C GLY A 147 6.80 -6.53 0.69
N MET A 148 6.42 -6.16 -0.53
CA MET A 148 7.04 -6.73 -1.74
C MET A 148 8.56 -6.62 -1.65
N ARG A 149 9.25 -7.74 -1.82
CA ARG A 149 10.70 -7.79 -1.65
C ARG A 149 11.37 -7.21 -2.89
N ILE A 150 12.25 -6.23 -2.70
CA ILE A 150 13.03 -5.65 -3.79
C ILE A 150 14.37 -6.39 -3.92
N ALA A 151 14.57 -7.09 -5.04
CA ALA A 151 15.81 -7.81 -5.33
C ALA A 151 16.92 -6.89 -5.86
N ARG A 152 18.16 -7.25 -5.57
CA ARG A 152 19.37 -6.53 -5.99
C ARG A 152 20.11 -7.28 -7.11
N PRO A 153 20.61 -6.56 -8.14
CA PRO A 153 21.45 -7.15 -9.18
C PRO A 153 22.73 -7.82 -8.66
N PHE A 154 23.32 -7.23 -7.62
CA PHE A 154 24.58 -7.66 -7.01
C PHE A 154 24.47 -7.71 -5.49
N ASP A 155 25.32 -8.51 -4.83
CA ASP A 155 25.33 -8.64 -3.36
C ASP A 155 26.03 -7.48 -2.66
N GLY A 156 26.88 -6.78 -3.39
CA GLY A 156 27.64 -5.64 -2.88
C GLY A 156 28.59 -5.10 -3.92
N THR A 157 29.50 -4.26 -3.44
CA THR A 157 30.55 -3.64 -4.24
C THR A 157 31.88 -3.85 -3.52
N ALA A 158 32.86 -4.38 -4.23
CA ALA A 158 34.21 -4.57 -3.73
C ALA A 158 34.91 -3.20 -3.50
N PRO A 159 36.01 -3.14 -2.72
CA PRO A 159 36.75 -1.89 -2.47
C PRO A 159 37.28 -1.19 -3.74
N ASP A 160 37.45 -1.93 -4.84
CA ASP A 160 37.87 -1.42 -6.14
C ASP A 160 36.70 -0.91 -7.02
N GLY A 161 35.47 -0.94 -6.49
CA GLY A 161 34.26 -0.48 -7.17
C GLY A 161 33.59 -1.54 -8.04
N ARG A 162 34.11 -2.77 -8.12
CA ARG A 162 33.50 -3.83 -8.92
C ARG A 162 32.29 -4.45 -8.21
N PRO A 163 31.23 -4.82 -8.96
CA PRO A 163 30.10 -5.54 -8.37
C PRO A 163 30.53 -6.92 -7.87
N GLU A 164 30.06 -7.29 -6.68
CA GLU A 164 30.31 -8.61 -6.09
C GLU A 164 29.08 -9.50 -6.18
N VAL A 165 29.30 -10.76 -6.52
CA VAL A 165 28.28 -11.82 -6.56
C VAL A 165 28.78 -13.01 -5.76
N ARG A 166 28.05 -13.36 -4.70
CA ARG A 166 28.30 -14.48 -3.79
C ARG A 166 27.03 -15.32 -3.68
N ARG A 167 26.59 -15.89 -4.80
CA ARG A 167 25.35 -16.68 -4.90
C ARG A 167 25.60 -17.99 -5.66
N PRO A 168 24.82 -19.04 -5.42
CA PRO A 168 24.88 -20.27 -6.22
C PRO A 168 24.52 -20.01 -7.67
N ASP A 169 25.21 -20.69 -8.59
CA ASP A 169 24.91 -20.60 -10.01
C ASP A 169 23.51 -21.12 -10.34
N VAL A 170 22.92 -20.52 -11.37
CA VAL A 170 21.68 -21.02 -11.97
C VAL A 170 22.02 -22.21 -12.88
N PRO A 171 21.41 -23.39 -12.66
CA PRO A 171 21.57 -24.54 -13.56
C PRO A 171 21.27 -24.17 -15.02
N GLY A 172 22.08 -24.64 -15.95
CA GLY A 172 21.94 -24.29 -17.37
C GLY A 172 20.56 -24.60 -17.95
N ALA A 173 19.93 -25.69 -17.49
CA ALA A 173 18.58 -26.09 -17.91
C ALA A 173 17.47 -25.12 -17.45
N GLU A 174 17.69 -24.35 -16.38
CA GLU A 174 16.71 -23.40 -15.82
C GLU A 174 16.93 -21.98 -16.33
N ARG A 175 18.14 -21.68 -16.84
CA ARG A 175 18.58 -20.32 -17.13
C ARG A 175 17.65 -19.59 -18.09
N GLU A 176 17.30 -20.21 -19.21
CA GLU A 176 16.44 -19.56 -20.22
C GLU A 176 15.04 -19.29 -19.69
N ALA A 177 14.45 -20.25 -18.95
CA ALA A 177 13.13 -20.09 -18.35
C ALA A 177 13.12 -18.96 -17.30
N MET A 178 14.18 -18.85 -16.51
CA MET A 178 14.30 -17.79 -15.51
C MET A 178 14.56 -16.41 -16.13
N VAL A 179 15.39 -16.31 -17.18
CA VAL A 179 15.54 -15.07 -17.95
C VAL A 179 14.19 -14.63 -18.49
N ARG A 180 13.43 -15.55 -19.09
CA ARG A 180 12.09 -15.27 -19.62
C ARG A 180 11.14 -14.74 -18.54
N TYR A 181 11.12 -15.37 -17.37
CA TYR A 181 10.33 -14.91 -16.22
C TYR A 181 10.70 -13.47 -15.82
N LEU A 182 12.00 -13.21 -15.66
CA LEU A 182 12.52 -11.92 -15.20
C LEU A 182 12.27 -10.78 -16.20
N GLU A 183 12.35 -11.06 -17.50
CA GLU A 183 12.20 -10.07 -18.57
C GLU A 183 10.73 -9.87 -19.03
N GLN A 184 9.87 -10.89 -18.91
CA GLN A 184 8.46 -10.81 -19.35
C GLN A 184 7.48 -10.38 -18.25
N ALA A 185 7.93 -10.35 -17.00
CA ALA A 185 7.09 -9.86 -15.91
C ALA A 185 6.62 -8.42 -16.14
N PRO A 186 5.41 -8.05 -15.68
CA PRO A 186 4.91 -6.69 -15.77
C PRO A 186 5.89 -5.61 -15.31
N ILE A 187 6.08 -4.59 -16.15
CA ILE A 187 6.86 -3.39 -15.81
C ILE A 187 5.99 -2.43 -15.01
N VAL A 188 6.50 -1.96 -13.88
CA VAL A 188 5.82 -0.98 -13.00
C VAL A 188 6.49 0.39 -13.02
N LEU A 189 7.78 0.46 -13.34
CA LEU A 189 8.50 1.72 -13.51
C LEU A 189 9.49 1.58 -14.66
N ALA A 190 9.63 2.62 -15.48
CA ALA A 190 10.58 2.65 -16.59
C ALA A 190 11.15 4.06 -16.79
N ALA A 191 12.47 4.17 -16.83
CA ALA A 191 13.14 5.36 -17.33
C ALA A 191 13.32 5.27 -18.85
N ARG A 192 13.48 6.43 -19.50
CA ARG A 192 13.71 6.52 -20.96
C ARG A 192 15.16 6.26 -21.38
N SER A 193 16.04 5.93 -20.42
CA SER A 193 17.47 5.75 -20.63
C SER A 193 17.94 4.37 -20.14
N TYR A 194 19.16 4.00 -20.53
CA TYR A 194 19.84 2.80 -20.08
C TYR A 194 21.04 3.17 -19.19
N ASP A 195 21.42 2.26 -18.30
CA ASP A 195 22.64 2.36 -17.50
C ASP A 195 23.82 1.68 -18.20
N SER A 196 25.04 2.00 -17.74
CA SER A 196 26.26 1.32 -18.16
C SER A 196 26.31 -0.09 -17.57
N ASP A 197 26.86 -1.04 -18.33
CA ASP A 197 27.13 -2.38 -17.84
C ASP A 197 28.29 -2.36 -16.85
N ALA A 198 28.03 -2.75 -15.60
CA ALA A 198 29.01 -2.73 -14.52
C ALA A 198 30.09 -3.82 -14.66
N LEU A 199 29.79 -4.89 -15.40
CA LEU A 199 30.73 -5.97 -15.71
C LEU A 199 31.47 -5.74 -17.03
N ASP A 200 30.93 -4.87 -17.90
CA ASP A 200 31.56 -4.46 -19.14
C ASP A 200 31.39 -2.95 -19.44
N PRO A 201 32.11 -2.08 -18.69
CA PRO A 201 31.91 -0.63 -18.77
C PRO A 201 32.33 0.00 -20.11
N GLY A 202 33.07 -0.75 -20.95
CA GLY A 202 33.57 -0.29 -22.24
C GLY A 202 32.55 -0.33 -23.38
N HIS A 203 31.40 -0.97 -23.16
CA HIS A 203 30.35 -1.14 -24.17
C HIS A 203 29.20 -0.12 -24.02
N ALA A 204 28.32 -0.09 -25.03
CA ALA A 204 27.14 0.78 -25.03
C ALA A 204 26.25 0.55 -23.79
N ARG A 205 25.58 1.63 -23.34
CA ARG A 205 24.62 1.57 -22.24
C ARG A 205 23.42 0.71 -22.64
N ASN A 206 23.39 -0.52 -22.13
CA ASN A 206 22.40 -1.53 -22.50
C ASN A 206 21.59 -2.05 -21.31
N VAL A 207 21.92 -1.62 -20.08
CA VAL A 207 21.24 -2.11 -18.87
C VAL A 207 19.89 -1.39 -18.72
N PRO A 208 18.74 -2.10 -18.77
CA PRO A 208 17.43 -1.47 -18.69
C PRO A 208 17.19 -0.84 -17.33
N LEU A 209 16.79 0.44 -17.32
CA LEU A 209 16.31 1.13 -16.13
C LEU A 209 14.79 0.95 -15.97
N THR A 210 14.39 -0.31 -15.89
CA THR A 210 13.00 -0.73 -15.63
C THR A 210 12.91 -1.43 -14.27
N TYR A 211 11.72 -1.47 -13.70
CA TYR A 211 11.38 -2.35 -12.58
C TYR A 211 10.21 -3.23 -12.97
N HIS A 212 10.33 -4.51 -12.65
CA HIS A 212 9.35 -5.56 -12.92
C HIS A 212 8.78 -6.09 -11.61
N THR A 213 7.61 -6.74 -11.67
CA THR A 213 7.01 -7.42 -10.53
C THR A 213 6.16 -8.63 -10.91
N ASP A 214 6.12 -9.63 -10.02
CA ASP A 214 5.16 -10.75 -10.02
C ASP A 214 4.12 -10.66 -8.89
N GLY A 215 4.06 -9.51 -8.21
CA GLY A 215 3.18 -9.26 -7.07
C GLY A 215 3.72 -9.71 -5.71
N THR A 216 4.80 -10.50 -5.67
CA THR A 216 5.51 -10.84 -4.42
C THR A 216 6.88 -10.17 -4.37
N TRP A 217 7.57 -10.14 -5.51
CA TRP A 217 8.88 -9.54 -5.69
C TRP A 217 8.83 -8.35 -6.64
N ILE A 218 9.79 -7.45 -6.44
CA ILE A 218 10.12 -6.35 -7.33
C ILE A 218 11.58 -6.53 -7.70
N TRP A 219 11.94 -6.35 -8.97
CA TRP A 219 13.35 -6.39 -9.37
C TRP A 219 13.63 -5.41 -10.50
N PRO A 220 14.83 -4.81 -10.53
CA PRO A 220 15.25 -4.00 -11.67
C PRO A 220 15.50 -4.89 -12.90
N GLY A 221 15.26 -4.36 -14.10
CA GLY A 221 15.51 -5.04 -15.38
C GLY A 221 16.97 -5.48 -15.55
N ALA A 222 17.89 -4.84 -14.82
CA ALA A 222 19.26 -5.27 -14.65
C ALA A 222 19.41 -6.74 -14.24
N VAL A 223 18.53 -7.29 -13.40
CA VAL A 223 18.63 -8.69 -12.93
C VAL A 223 18.50 -9.67 -14.10
N GLY A 224 17.49 -9.48 -14.96
CA GLY A 224 17.31 -10.31 -16.17
C GLY A 224 18.45 -10.11 -17.17
N TYR A 225 18.87 -8.86 -17.37
CA TYR A 225 19.99 -8.51 -18.22
C TYR A 225 21.30 -9.22 -17.81
N TYR A 226 21.70 -9.13 -16.54
CA TYR A 226 22.96 -9.71 -16.07
C TYR A 226 22.92 -11.24 -16.04
N LEU A 227 21.77 -11.86 -15.77
CA LEU A 227 21.63 -13.31 -15.92
C LEU A 227 21.79 -13.76 -17.38
N ARG A 228 21.23 -13.01 -18.33
CA ARG A 228 21.30 -13.32 -19.76
C ARG A 228 22.69 -13.07 -20.34
N ALA A 229 23.26 -11.90 -20.10
CA ALA A 229 24.51 -11.45 -20.71
C ALA A 229 25.76 -12.03 -20.03
N HIS A 230 25.74 -12.10 -18.69
CA HIS A 230 26.92 -12.42 -17.88
C HIS A 230 26.76 -13.69 -17.04
N GLY A 231 25.57 -14.31 -17.05
CA GLY A 231 25.30 -15.48 -16.24
C GLY A 231 25.21 -15.22 -14.74
N VAL A 232 25.05 -13.95 -14.34
CA VAL A 232 24.96 -13.57 -12.93
C VAL A 232 23.66 -14.09 -12.33
N PRO A 233 23.70 -14.94 -11.28
CA PRO A 233 22.50 -15.44 -10.64
C PRO A 233 21.69 -14.33 -9.93
N PRO A 234 20.34 -14.35 -10.02
CA PRO A 234 19.49 -13.55 -9.14
C PRO A 234 19.65 -13.97 -7.68
N GLU A 235 19.11 -13.19 -6.75
CA GLU A 235 19.11 -13.54 -5.33
C GLU A 235 18.57 -14.97 -5.11
N PRO A 236 19.18 -15.78 -4.22
CA PRO A 236 18.79 -17.18 -4.04
C PRO A 236 17.32 -17.36 -3.69
N GLU A 237 16.76 -16.44 -2.90
CA GLU A 237 15.35 -16.44 -2.51
C GLU A 237 14.43 -16.08 -3.67
N LEU A 238 14.85 -15.16 -4.54
CA LEU A 238 14.12 -14.85 -5.78
C LEU A 238 14.18 -16.06 -6.74
N ALA A 239 15.36 -16.66 -6.94
CA ALA A 239 15.50 -17.86 -7.76
C ALA A 239 14.63 -19.01 -7.24
N ALA A 240 14.59 -19.23 -5.93
CA ALA A 240 13.72 -20.22 -5.30
C ALA A 240 12.23 -19.87 -5.45
N HIS A 241 11.86 -18.59 -5.41
CA HIS A 241 10.50 -18.15 -5.69
C HIS A 241 10.09 -18.46 -7.14
N ILE A 242 10.91 -18.10 -8.12
CA ILE A 242 10.66 -18.37 -9.55
C ILE A 242 10.51 -19.88 -9.82
N ARG A 243 11.32 -20.71 -9.15
CA ARG A 243 11.16 -22.18 -9.23
C ARG A 243 9.81 -22.65 -8.69
N ARG A 244 9.34 -22.07 -7.58
CA ARG A 244 8.03 -22.42 -6.98
C ARG A 244 6.85 -22.00 -7.85
N THR A 245 6.97 -20.93 -8.62
CA THR A 245 5.94 -20.50 -9.59
C THR A 245 5.97 -21.33 -10.88
N GLY A 246 6.93 -22.25 -11.02
CA GLY A 246 7.11 -23.04 -12.24
C GLY A 246 7.59 -22.21 -13.43
N PHE A 247 8.31 -21.10 -13.18
CA PHE A 247 8.77 -20.15 -14.20
C PHE A 247 7.64 -19.47 -14.99
N ALA A 248 6.41 -19.47 -14.45
CA ALA A 248 5.26 -18.78 -15.03
C ALA A 248 4.97 -17.49 -14.26
N VAL A 249 4.99 -16.36 -14.98
CA VAL A 249 4.63 -15.06 -14.40
C VAL A 249 3.13 -15.05 -14.08
N PRO A 250 2.72 -14.76 -12.83
CA PRO A 250 1.31 -14.65 -12.48
C PRO A 250 0.68 -13.38 -13.06
N ASP A 251 -0.65 -13.38 -13.19
CA ASP A 251 -1.36 -12.13 -13.47
C ASP A 251 -1.31 -11.21 -12.23
N VAL A 252 -0.90 -9.96 -12.44
CA VAL A 252 -0.69 -8.98 -11.37
C VAL A 252 -1.73 -7.89 -11.48
N ALA A 253 -2.64 -7.84 -10.51
CA ALA A 253 -3.70 -6.84 -10.44
C ALA A 253 -3.16 -5.40 -10.31
N ASP A 254 -3.91 -4.41 -10.82
CA ASP A 254 -3.48 -3.00 -10.86
C ASP A 254 -3.17 -2.40 -9.48
N GLY A 255 -3.90 -2.81 -8.44
CA GLY A 255 -3.62 -2.39 -7.06
C GLY A 255 -2.24 -2.86 -6.57
N VAL A 256 -1.85 -4.09 -6.93
CA VAL A 256 -0.54 -4.65 -6.59
C VAL A 256 0.58 -3.96 -7.37
N ARG A 257 0.34 -3.62 -8.64
CA ARG A 257 1.29 -2.83 -9.45
C ARG A 257 1.50 -1.43 -8.85
N SER A 258 0.44 -0.79 -8.39
CA SER A 258 0.50 0.52 -7.74
C SER A 258 1.29 0.46 -6.43
N ALA A 259 1.07 -0.59 -5.62
CA ALA A 259 1.86 -0.84 -4.42
C ALA A 259 3.35 -1.07 -4.72
N ALA A 260 3.66 -1.76 -5.82
CA ALA A 260 5.04 -1.96 -6.27
C ALA A 260 5.74 -0.63 -6.63
N VAL A 261 5.04 0.28 -7.32
CA VAL A 261 5.56 1.62 -7.62
C VAL A 261 5.89 2.38 -6.33
N ALA A 262 4.97 2.39 -5.37
CA ALA A 262 5.16 3.08 -4.09
C ALA A 262 6.38 2.55 -3.32
N ALA A 263 6.60 1.22 -3.35
CA ALA A 263 7.76 0.59 -2.73
C ALA A 263 9.10 1.00 -3.39
N ILE A 264 9.13 1.25 -4.71
CA ILE A 264 10.34 1.65 -5.44
C ILE A 264 10.67 3.12 -5.23
N THR A 265 9.67 4.01 -5.30
CA THR A 265 9.89 5.46 -5.27
C THR A 265 10.21 6.00 -3.88
N GLY A 266 10.27 5.14 -2.86
CA GLY A 266 10.47 5.56 -1.48
C GLY A 266 9.35 6.48 -1.01
N SER A 267 8.15 6.35 -1.60
CA SER A 267 6.95 7.02 -1.13
C SER A 267 6.45 6.37 0.16
N GLU A 268 7.34 6.15 1.13
CA GLU A 268 6.99 6.24 2.54
C GLU A 268 6.61 7.72 2.73
N SER A 269 5.35 8.02 2.47
CA SER A 269 4.82 9.37 2.49
C SER A 269 5.01 9.92 3.91
N SER A 270 5.82 10.97 4.01
CA SER A 270 6.05 11.76 5.22
C SER A 270 4.77 12.34 5.80
#